data_AF-A0A2H6N7S2-F1
#
_entry.id   AF-A0A2H6N7S2-F1
#
_cell.length_a   1.000
_cell.length_b   1.000
_cell.length_c   1.000
_cell.angle_alpha   90.00
_cell.angle_beta   90.00
_cell.angle_gamma   90.00
#
_symmetry.space_group_name_H-M   'P 1'
#
loop_
_entity.id
_entity.type
_entity.pdbx_description
1 polymer ?
#
loop_
_entity_poly.entity_id
_entity_poly.type
_entity_poly.pdbx_seq_one_letter_code
_entity_poly.pdbx_strand_id
1 'polypeptide(L)'
;MGRYYFEVEIFGAGIYIGMTDKSIDRKGSESNSCISGNNFSWCIKWNGKDFSAWHVDVETPLKSQEFNRIGIYLDYPRETLSFYGIVTDSMTLLHTFECKFNEPLYPAFWLSKKENSIQIVRLREEAEQNPEASLPSTGELASNSLETHD
;
A
#
# COMPACT_ATOMS: atom_id res chain seq x y z
N MET A 1 0.90 -6.83 18.32
CA MET A 1 1.20 -6.55 16.90
C MET A 1 -0.01 -5.85 16.30
N GLY A 2 0.21 -4.88 15.41
CA GLY A 2 -0.84 -3.97 14.92
C GLY A 2 -1.42 -4.37 13.56
N ARG A 3 -1.94 -3.37 12.85
CA ARG A 3 -2.32 -3.46 11.44
C ARG A 3 -1.43 -2.52 10.65
N TYR A 4 -0.99 -2.96 9.48
CA TYR A 4 -0.11 -2.18 8.63
C TYR A 4 -0.65 -2.16 7.22
N TYR A 5 -0.57 -0.98 6.60
CA TYR A 5 -1.00 -0.76 5.24
C TYR A 5 0.05 0.06 4.51
N PHE A 6 0.35 -0.34 3.29
CA PHE A 6 1.12 0.48 2.37
C PHE A 6 0.72 0.15 0.95
N GLU A 7 1.08 1.03 0.04
CA GLU A 7 0.72 0.90 -1.36
C GLU A 7 1.97 1.01 -2.24
N VAL A 8 1.91 0.32 -3.37
CA VAL A 8 2.96 0.37 -4.38
C VAL A 8 2.36 0.57 -5.76
N GLU A 9 3.03 1.38 -6.57
CA GLU A 9 2.80 1.44 -8.01
C GLU A 9 3.79 0.54 -8.74
N ILE A 10 3.31 -0.20 -9.73
CA ILE A 10 4.09 -1.12 -10.53
C ILE A 10 4.10 -0.70 -12.00
N PHE A 11 5.27 -0.80 -12.62
CA PHE A 11 5.47 -0.51 -14.04
C PHE A 11 6.24 -1.65 -14.70
N GLY A 12 5.65 -2.25 -15.73
CA GLY A 12 6.19 -3.41 -16.44
C GLY A 12 5.50 -4.72 -16.09
N ALA A 13 6.05 -5.82 -16.57
CA ALA A 13 5.46 -7.16 -16.46
C ALA A 13 6.45 -8.14 -15.82
N GLY A 14 5.94 -9.18 -15.16
CA GLY A 14 6.75 -10.15 -14.42
C GLY A 14 7.30 -9.52 -13.13
N ILE A 15 6.40 -8.92 -12.35
CA ILE A 15 6.68 -8.29 -11.06
C ILE A 15 6.00 -9.11 -9.97
N TYR A 16 6.72 -9.38 -8.88
CA TYR A 16 6.20 -10.08 -7.71
C TYR A 16 6.21 -9.12 -6.53
N ILE A 17 5.09 -9.07 -5.81
CA ILE A 17 4.84 -8.18 -4.68
C ILE A 17 4.36 -9.04 -3.52
N GLY A 18 5.04 -8.99 -2.39
CA GLY A 18 4.61 -9.79 -1.27
C GLY A 18 5.26 -9.45 0.05
N MET A 19 5.06 -10.36 0.99
CA MET A 19 5.64 -10.29 2.31
C MET A 19 6.37 -11.58 2.64
N THR A 20 7.45 -11.46 3.40
CA THR A 20 8.26 -12.60 3.82
C THR A 20 8.74 -12.44 5.25
N ASP A 21 8.96 -13.54 5.95
CA ASP A 21 9.59 -13.51 7.27
C ASP A 21 11.11 -13.25 7.17
N LYS A 22 11.82 -13.22 8.30
CA LYS A 22 13.28 -13.06 8.30
C LYS A 22 14.04 -14.30 7.85
N SER A 23 13.37 -15.44 7.79
CA SER A 23 13.94 -16.75 7.49
C SER A 23 14.28 -16.93 6.02
N ILE A 24 13.83 -16.03 5.13
CA ILE A 24 14.20 -16.07 3.71
C ILE A 24 15.71 -15.89 3.53
N ASP A 25 16.34 -16.85 2.87
CA ASP A 25 17.75 -16.73 2.50
C ASP A 25 17.90 -15.74 1.34
N ARG A 26 18.50 -14.58 1.66
CA ARG A 26 18.70 -13.48 0.70
C ARG A 26 19.94 -13.65 -0.18
N LYS A 27 20.69 -14.75 -0.04
CA LYS A 27 21.98 -14.97 -0.73
C LYS A 27 22.01 -16.19 -1.67
N GLY A 28 20.93 -16.96 -1.77
CA GLY A 28 20.86 -18.14 -2.63
C GLY A 28 20.70 -17.83 -4.12
N SER A 29 21.10 -18.77 -4.98
CA SER A 29 20.82 -18.80 -6.43
C SER A 29 19.68 -19.77 -6.80
N GLU A 30 19.02 -20.35 -5.80
CA GLU A 30 18.00 -21.39 -5.93
C GLU A 30 16.59 -20.84 -5.63
N SER A 31 15.54 -21.61 -5.90
CA SER A 31 14.12 -21.27 -5.64
C SER A 31 13.86 -20.68 -4.23
N ASN A 32 14.70 -21.04 -3.26
CA ASN A 32 14.65 -20.56 -1.88
C ASN A 32 14.91 -19.04 -1.70
N SER A 33 15.60 -18.39 -2.64
CA SER A 33 15.87 -16.95 -2.62
C SER A 33 14.81 -16.12 -3.35
N CYS A 34 13.82 -16.78 -3.96
CA CYS A 34 12.73 -16.14 -4.67
C CYS A 34 11.47 -16.15 -3.82
N ILE A 35 10.77 -15.02 -3.79
CA ILE A 35 9.46 -14.86 -3.14
C ILE A 35 8.35 -15.78 -3.72
N SER A 36 8.68 -16.52 -4.78
CA SER A 36 7.78 -17.41 -5.50
C SER A 36 7.92 -18.87 -5.11
N GLY A 37 8.82 -19.25 -4.20
CA GLY A 37 9.12 -20.67 -3.96
C GLY A 37 9.59 -21.06 -2.57
N ASN A 38 9.02 -20.44 -1.53
CA ASN A 38 9.24 -20.91 -0.16
C ASN A 38 7.96 -20.81 0.70
N ASN A 39 7.95 -21.56 1.80
CA ASN A 39 6.86 -21.55 2.79
C ASN A 39 6.82 -20.25 3.63
N PHE A 40 7.76 -19.34 3.39
CA PHE A 40 8.00 -18.14 4.16
C PHE A 40 7.63 -16.86 3.40
N SER A 41 6.97 -17.00 2.25
CA SER A 41 6.56 -15.89 1.42
C SER A 41 5.13 -16.06 0.92
N TRP A 42 4.44 -14.93 0.89
CA TRP A 42 3.12 -14.78 0.33
C TRP A 42 3.20 -13.63 -0.66
N CYS A 43 2.95 -13.88 -1.93
CA CYS A 43 3.02 -12.83 -2.94
C CYS A 43 1.95 -12.97 -4.00
N ILE A 44 1.72 -11.86 -4.70
CA ILE A 44 1.04 -11.84 -5.98
C ILE A 44 2.05 -11.53 -7.09
N LYS A 45 1.81 -12.09 -8.26
CA LYS A 45 2.59 -11.89 -9.48
C LYS A 45 1.74 -11.18 -10.50
N TRP A 46 2.22 -10.07 -11.04
CA TRP A 46 1.70 -9.46 -12.26
C TRP A 46 2.52 -9.93 -13.46
N ASN A 47 1.89 -10.63 -14.41
CA ASN A 47 2.58 -11.13 -15.60
C ASN A 47 2.43 -10.22 -16.85
N GLY A 48 1.76 -9.06 -16.71
CA GLY A 48 1.41 -8.16 -17.81
C GLY A 48 0.04 -8.41 -18.43
N LYS A 49 -0.70 -9.41 -17.93
CA LYS A 49 -2.04 -9.75 -18.39
C LYS A 49 -2.97 -10.03 -17.22
N ASP A 50 -2.54 -10.90 -16.32
CA ASP A 50 -3.33 -11.38 -15.18
C ASP A 50 -2.47 -11.41 -13.90
N PHE A 51 -3.14 -11.39 -12.76
CA PHE A 51 -2.50 -11.65 -11.47
C PHE A 51 -2.56 -13.14 -11.11
N SER A 52 -1.55 -13.62 -10.40
CA SER A 52 -1.58 -14.91 -9.71
C SER A 52 -1.10 -14.76 -8.27
N ALA A 53 -1.73 -15.43 -7.32
CA ALA A 53 -1.25 -15.59 -5.95
C ALA A 53 -0.27 -16.76 -5.88
N TRP A 54 0.79 -16.61 -5.08
CA TRP A 54 1.86 -17.59 -4.91
C TRP A 54 2.15 -17.80 -3.41
N HIS A 55 2.15 -19.07 -2.99
CA HIS A 55 2.59 -19.52 -1.66
C HIS A 55 2.97 -21.00 -1.71
N VAL A 56 4.09 -21.42 -1.10
CA VAL A 56 4.49 -22.85 -1.01
C VAL A 56 4.57 -23.51 -2.40
N ASP A 57 5.17 -22.83 -3.38
CA ASP A 57 5.24 -23.28 -4.79
C ASP A 57 3.89 -23.50 -5.48
N VAL A 58 2.77 -23.07 -4.88
CA VAL A 58 1.44 -23.15 -5.48
C VAL A 58 1.07 -21.82 -6.11
N GLU A 59 0.85 -21.83 -7.42
CA GLU A 59 0.28 -20.71 -8.18
C GLU A 59 -1.25 -20.83 -8.23
N THR A 60 -1.94 -19.79 -7.78
CA THR A 60 -3.40 -19.64 -7.91
C THR A 60 -3.72 -18.45 -8.81
N PRO A 61 -4.20 -18.66 -10.04
CA PRO A 61 -4.61 -17.58 -10.92
C PRO A 61 -5.72 -16.73 -10.30
N LEU A 62 -5.58 -15.42 -10.33
CA LEU A 62 -6.58 -14.48 -9.82
C LEU A 62 -7.40 -13.95 -10.99
N LYS A 63 -8.73 -14.06 -10.88
CA LYS A 63 -9.65 -13.45 -11.85
C LYS A 63 -9.83 -11.98 -11.50
N SER A 64 -8.86 -11.16 -11.88
CA SER A 64 -8.87 -9.72 -11.60
C SER A 64 -8.60 -8.91 -12.85
N GLN A 65 -9.03 -7.64 -12.83
CA GLN A 65 -8.64 -6.66 -13.82
C GLN A 65 -7.15 -6.27 -13.66
N GLU A 66 -6.63 -5.51 -14.61
CA GLU A 66 -5.31 -4.89 -14.50
C GLU A 66 -5.32 -3.78 -13.45
N PHE A 67 -4.31 -3.80 -12.57
CA PHE A 67 -4.10 -2.77 -11.57
C PHE A 67 -2.62 -2.41 -11.54
N ASN A 68 -2.32 -1.12 -11.70
CA ASN A 68 -0.96 -0.60 -11.59
C ASN A 68 -0.63 -0.14 -10.17
N ARG A 69 -1.63 0.01 -9.30
CA ARG A 69 -1.46 0.39 -7.90
C ARG A 69 -2.03 -0.72 -7.01
N ILE A 70 -1.20 -1.23 -6.12
CA ILE A 70 -1.49 -2.37 -5.27
C ILE A 70 -1.39 -1.95 -3.81
N GLY A 71 -2.47 -2.17 -3.06
CA GLY A 71 -2.50 -2.04 -1.61
C GLY A 71 -2.15 -3.37 -0.94
N ILE A 72 -1.29 -3.30 0.07
CA ILE A 72 -0.89 -4.45 0.88
C ILE A 72 -1.33 -4.17 2.32
N TYR A 73 -2.20 -5.04 2.84
CA TYR A 73 -2.76 -4.91 4.17
C TYR A 73 -2.41 -6.13 5.02
N LEU A 74 -1.73 -5.88 6.13
CA LEU A 74 -1.30 -6.89 7.10
C LEU A 74 -2.10 -6.71 8.39
N ASP A 75 -2.88 -7.72 8.76
CA ASP A 75 -3.68 -7.75 10.00
C ASP A 75 -3.17 -8.87 10.91
N TYR A 76 -2.24 -8.52 11.81
CA TYR A 76 -1.71 -9.50 12.78
C TYR A 76 -2.79 -10.09 13.69
N PRO A 77 -3.72 -9.30 14.28
CA PRO A 77 -4.80 -9.87 15.08
C PRO A 77 -5.67 -10.91 14.36
N ARG A 78 -5.85 -10.77 13.05
CA ARG A 78 -6.64 -11.70 12.23
C ARG A 78 -5.81 -12.77 11.53
N GLU A 79 -4.48 -12.71 11.64
CA GLU A 79 -3.59 -13.63 10.94
C GLU A 79 -3.80 -13.62 9.41
N THR A 80 -4.03 -12.43 8.83
CA THR A 80 -4.30 -12.29 7.39
C THR A 80 -3.36 -11.31 6.70
N LEU A 81 -3.01 -11.64 5.46
CA LEU A 81 -2.37 -10.75 4.50
C LEU A 81 -3.27 -10.59 3.27
N SER A 82 -3.71 -9.37 3.01
CA SER A 82 -4.62 -9.06 1.90
C SER A 82 -3.97 -8.13 0.88
N PHE A 83 -4.22 -8.44 -0.39
CA PHE A 83 -3.78 -7.65 -1.54
C PHE A 83 -4.99 -7.01 -2.22
N TYR A 84 -4.88 -5.73 -2.55
CA TYR A 84 -5.93 -4.95 -3.18
C TYR A 84 -5.44 -4.30 -4.46
N GLY A 85 -6.24 -4.32 -5.51
CA GLY A 85 -6.07 -3.50 -6.69
C GLY A 85 -6.76 -2.14 -6.48
N ILE A 86 -6.06 -1.06 -6.79
CA ILE A 86 -6.54 0.31 -6.54
C ILE A 86 -6.76 1.02 -7.87
N VAL A 87 -7.95 1.59 -8.05
CA VAL A 87 -8.28 2.51 -9.15
C VAL A 87 -8.90 3.75 -8.55
N THR A 88 -8.26 4.90 -8.81
CA THR A 88 -8.62 6.20 -8.21
C THR A 88 -8.77 6.09 -6.70
N ASP A 89 -10.01 6.06 -6.20
CA ASP A 89 -10.36 6.02 -4.78
C ASP A 89 -11.08 4.72 -4.39
N SER A 90 -11.04 3.71 -5.26
CA SER A 90 -11.66 2.41 -5.07
C SER A 90 -10.63 1.30 -4.87
N MET A 91 -10.90 0.38 -3.93
CA MET A 91 -10.09 -0.79 -3.65
C MET A 91 -10.87 -2.06 -3.96
N THR A 92 -10.27 -2.95 -4.75
CA THR A 92 -10.81 -4.28 -5.09
C THR A 92 -9.93 -5.33 -4.45
N LEU A 93 -10.50 -6.23 -3.64
CA LEU A 93 -9.73 -7.34 -3.06
C LEU A 93 -9.28 -8.30 -4.17
N LEU A 94 -7.97 -8.50 -4.29
CA LEU A 94 -7.37 -9.46 -5.23
C LEU A 94 -7.26 -10.83 -4.57
N HIS A 95 -6.70 -10.87 -3.36
CA HIS A 95 -6.47 -12.12 -2.64
C HIS A 95 -6.24 -11.87 -1.16
N THR A 96 -6.60 -12.84 -0.32
CA THR A 96 -6.25 -12.88 1.10
C THR A 96 -5.61 -14.23 1.40
N PHE A 97 -4.43 -14.19 1.99
CA PHE A 97 -3.79 -15.35 2.59
C PHE A 97 -4.11 -15.40 4.09
N GLU A 98 -4.36 -16.61 4.58
CA GLU A 98 -4.27 -16.91 6.01
C GLU A 98 -2.81 -17.23 6.34
N CYS A 99 -2.25 -16.49 7.29
CA CYS A 99 -0.83 -16.51 7.60
C CYS A 99 -0.64 -16.58 9.12
N LYS A 100 -0.11 -17.70 9.62
CA LYS A 100 0.27 -17.80 11.04
C LYS A 100 1.58 -17.04 11.28
N PHE A 101 1.47 -15.80 11.74
CA PHE A 101 2.64 -14.95 11.96
C PHE A 101 3.35 -15.33 13.27
N ASN A 102 4.44 -16.09 13.17
CA ASN A 102 5.32 -16.32 14.30
C ASN A 102 6.37 -15.21 14.46
N GLU A 103 6.60 -14.43 13.40
CA GLU A 103 7.60 -13.36 13.32
C GLU A 103 7.08 -12.13 12.54
N PRO A 104 7.74 -10.97 12.68
CA PRO A 104 7.47 -9.81 11.82
C PRO A 104 7.67 -10.14 10.35
N LEU A 105 6.78 -9.64 9.50
CA LEU A 105 6.90 -9.76 8.05
C LEU A 105 7.52 -8.50 7.46
N TYR A 106 8.24 -8.68 6.37
CA TYR A 106 8.94 -7.64 5.63
C TYR A 106 8.42 -7.58 4.19
N PRO A 107 8.21 -6.39 3.63
CA PRO A 107 7.92 -6.25 2.21
C PRO A 107 9.05 -6.86 1.37
N ALA A 108 8.67 -7.62 0.36
CA ALA A 108 9.60 -8.22 -0.58
C ALA A 108 9.08 -8.06 -2.01
N PHE A 109 10.00 -7.73 -2.91
CA PHE A 109 9.69 -7.43 -4.30
C PHE A 109 10.70 -8.11 -5.22
N TRP A 110 10.23 -8.61 -6.35
CA TRP A 110 11.09 -9.15 -7.39
C TRP A 110 10.66 -8.65 -8.77
N LEU A 111 11.65 -8.25 -9.57
CA LEU A 111 11.45 -7.65 -10.88
C LEU A 111 12.22 -8.47 -11.92
N SER A 112 11.52 -9.00 -12.92
CA SER A 112 12.13 -9.86 -13.94
C SER A 112 13.02 -9.13 -14.95
N LYS A 113 12.78 -7.84 -15.19
CA LYS A 113 13.46 -7.05 -16.22
C LYS A 113 13.99 -5.73 -15.67
N LYS A 114 15.01 -5.17 -16.35
CA LYS A 114 15.70 -3.93 -15.93
C LYS A 114 14.83 -2.69 -16.05
N GLU A 115 13.90 -2.70 -17.00
CA GLU A 115 12.96 -1.60 -17.26
C GLU A 115 11.77 -1.61 -16.29
N ASN A 116 11.56 -2.70 -15.55
CA ASN A 116 10.49 -2.76 -14.56
C ASN A 116 10.83 -1.85 -13.38
N SER A 117 9.82 -1.24 -12.77
CA SER A 117 10.00 -0.46 -11.54
C SER A 117 8.84 -0.62 -10.58
N ILE A 118 9.12 -0.39 -9.30
CA ILE A 118 8.14 -0.34 -8.22
C ILE A 118 8.39 0.95 -7.44
N GLN A 119 7.32 1.67 -7.14
CA GLN A 119 7.37 2.88 -6.34
C GLN A 119 6.48 2.72 -5.11
N ILE A 120 7.03 2.91 -3.92
CA ILE A 120 6.24 2.93 -2.68
C ILE A 120 5.50 4.26 -2.63
N VAL A 121 4.17 4.21 -2.58
CA VAL A 121 3.33 5.41 -2.56
C VAL A 121 3.38 6.03 -1.18
N ARG A 122 3.64 7.33 -1.13
CA ARG A 122 3.48 8.10 0.11
C ARG A 122 2.01 8.43 0.30
N LEU A 123 1.39 7.74 1.24
CA LEU A 123 0.05 8.11 1.70
C LEU A 123 0.14 9.49 2.33
N ARG A 124 -0.66 10.44 1.83
CA ARG A 124 -0.79 11.73 2.48
C ARG A 124 -1.63 11.52 3.73
N GLU A 125 -1.14 11.98 4.86
CA GLU A 125 -2.00 12.19 6.02
C GLU A 125 -2.92 13.37 5.70
N GLU A 126 -4.23 13.13 5.64
CA GLU A 126 -5.22 14.20 5.59
C GLU A 126 -5.32 14.84 6.99
N ALA A 127 -4.35 15.67 7.31
CA ALA A 127 -4.44 16.69 8.34
C ALA A 127 -3.54 17.87 7.93
N GLU A 128 -4.05 19.09 8.06
CA GLU A 128 -3.37 20.37 7.78
C GLU A 128 -3.40 20.92 6.34
N GLN A 129 -4.61 21.04 5.78
CA GLN A 129 -4.88 22.07 4.78
C GLN A 129 -6.23 22.73 5.07
N ASN A 130 -6.27 23.56 6.12
CA ASN A 130 -7.34 24.55 6.26
C ASN A 130 -6.79 25.86 6.84
N PRO A 131 -6.35 26.83 6.01
CA PRO A 131 -5.81 28.12 6.46
C PRO A 131 -6.89 29.17 6.79
N GLU A 132 -8.19 28.86 6.64
CA GLU A 132 -9.27 29.86 6.62
C GLU A 132 -9.75 30.33 8.02
N ALA A 133 -8.91 30.22 9.05
CA ALA A 133 -9.16 30.82 10.36
C ALA A 133 -8.05 31.83 10.72
N SER A 134 -7.80 32.79 9.83
CA SER A 134 -7.05 34.01 10.16
C SER A 134 -7.97 35.22 10.03
N LEU A 135 -8.67 35.51 11.14
CA LEU A 135 -9.38 36.77 11.34
C LEU A 135 -8.39 37.95 11.22
N PRO A 136 -8.73 39.05 10.53
CA PRO A 136 -7.94 40.27 10.63
C PRO A 136 -8.23 40.97 11.96
N SER A 137 -7.17 41.40 12.66
CA SER A 137 -7.26 42.26 13.83
C SER A 137 -7.24 43.75 13.47
N THR A 138 -8.24 44.46 14.02
CA THR A 138 -8.23 45.85 14.54
C THR A 138 -8.11 47.08 13.63
N GLY A 139 -8.99 48.05 13.96
CA GLY A 139 -8.97 49.49 13.62
C GLY A 139 -10.38 49.93 13.20
N GLU A 140 -11.10 50.89 13.78
CA GLU A 140 -10.73 52.03 14.62
C GLU A 140 -12.01 52.61 15.24
N LEU A 141 -11.90 53.20 16.44
CA LEU A 141 -12.92 54.04 17.07
C LEU A 141 -12.98 55.39 16.36
N ALA A 142 -14.17 55.87 15.99
CA ALA A 142 -14.43 57.30 15.86
C ALA A 142 -15.86 57.63 16.29
N SER A 143 -15.95 58.30 17.43
CA SER A 143 -17.06 59.10 17.92
C SER A 143 -17.47 60.18 16.91
N ASN A 144 -18.79 60.43 16.77
CA ASN A 144 -19.35 61.79 16.81
C ASN A 144 -20.89 61.81 16.83
N SER A 145 -21.39 62.45 17.90
CA SER A 145 -22.50 63.42 17.97
C SER A 145 -23.94 62.99 17.69
N LEU A 146 -24.74 62.89 18.76
CA LEU A 146 -26.19 63.15 18.75
C LEU A 146 -26.49 64.51 19.39
N GLU A 147 -27.43 65.21 18.74
CA GLU A 147 -28.37 66.22 19.25
C GLU A 147 -27.92 67.68 19.48
N THR A 148 -28.41 68.57 18.61
CA THR A 148 -29.15 69.80 19.00
C THR A 148 -30.18 70.20 17.93
N HIS A 149 -31.40 70.56 18.41
CA HIS A 149 -32.52 71.29 17.78
C HIS A 149 -33.44 70.50 16.80
N ASP A 150 -34.76 70.47 16.94
CA ASP A 150 -35.74 71.44 17.49
C ASP A 150 -36.66 70.90 18.61
#